data_AF-A0A085EZP4-F1
#
_entry.id   AF-A0A085EZP4-F1
#
_cell.length_a   1.000
_cell.length_b   1.000
_cell.length_c   1.000
_cell.angle_alpha   90.00
_cell.angle_beta   90.00
_cell.angle_gamma   90.00
#
_symmetry.space_group_name_H-M   'P 1'
#
loop_
_entity.id
_entity.type
_entity.pdbx_description
1 polymer ?
#
loop_
_entity_poly.entity_id
_entity_poly.type
_entity_poly.pdbx_seq_one_letter_code
_entity_poly.pdbx_strand_id
1 'polypeptide(L)' 'MTTVTELRPETPTVCITCHEDYRYALQRIGQLEDAKPNAVEMLELQALKTAIVTYEARRVTTTGMTPRQVI' A
#
# COMPACT_ATOMS: atom_id res chain seq x y z
N MET A 1 -20.22 14.99 -15.61
CA MET A 1 -20.37 14.51 -14.22
C MET A 1 -19.88 13.07 -14.19
N THR A 2 -18.67 12.81 -13.70
CA THR A 2 -18.12 11.46 -13.59
C THR A 2 -18.53 10.84 -12.27
N THR A 3 -19.33 9.78 -12.35
CA THR A 3 -19.74 8.92 -11.25
C THR A 3 -18.52 8.22 -10.65
N VAL A 4 -18.02 8.73 -9.53
CA VAL A 4 -17.10 8.00 -8.67
C VAL A 4 -17.96 7.00 -7.90
N THR A 5 -18.05 5.78 -8.42
CA THR A 5 -18.65 4.66 -7.72
C THR A 5 -17.90 4.49 -6.40
N GLU A 6 -18.57 4.83 -5.29
CA GLU A 6 -18.15 4.55 -3.93
C GLU A 6 -18.07 3.02 -3.76
N LEU A 7 -16.94 2.45 -4.19
CA LEU A 7 -16.50 1.16 -3.68
C LEU A 7 -16.23 1.41 -2.20
N ARG A 8 -17.17 1.00 -1.34
CA ARG A 8 -16.94 0.83 0.09
C ARG A 8 -16.28 -0.54 0.25
N PRO A 9 -14.94 -0.65 0.34
CA PRO A 9 -14.37 -1.86 0.86
C PRO A 9 -14.71 -1.88 2.36
N GLU A 10 -15.43 -2.92 2.79
CA GLU A 10 -15.66 -3.24 4.20
C GLU A 10 -14.33 -3.57 4.94
N THR A 11 -13.22 -3.52 4.22
CA THR A 11 -11.85 -3.51 4.71
C THR A 11 -11.25 -2.11 4.53
N PRO A 12 -10.68 -1.48 5.56
CA PRO A 12 -9.99 -0.21 5.41
C PRO A 12 -8.87 -0.37 4.37
N THR A 13 -9.12 0.12 3.15
CA THR A 13 -8.15 0.02 2.07
C THR A 13 -7.16 1.14 2.26
N VAL A 14 -6.10 0.86 3.02
CA VAL A 14 -5.00 1.79 3.19
C VAL A 14 -4.35 1.99 1.82
N CYS A 15 -4.50 3.18 1.25
CA CYS A 15 -3.86 3.54 -0.01
C CYS A 15 -2.61 4.37 0.27
N ILE A 16 -1.44 3.82 -0.05
CA ILE A 16 -0.17 4.56 0.02
C ILE A 16 -0.02 5.34 -1.28
N THR A 17 -0.09 6.66 -1.19
CA THR A 17 -0.01 7.54 -2.37
C THR A 17 1.32 8.27 -2.44
N CYS A 18 1.92 8.56 -1.28
CA CYS A 18 3.14 9.34 -1.16
C CYS A 18 4.22 8.60 -0.36
N HIS A 19 5.46 9.11 -0.41
CA HIS A 19 6.57 8.52 0.34
C HIS A 19 6.41 8.67 1.86
N GLU A 20 5.70 9.70 2.31
CA GLU A 20 5.37 9.89 3.73
C GLU A 20 4.40 8.81 4.23
N ASP A 21 3.32 8.52 3.48
CA ASP A 21 2.40 7.41 3.76
C ASP A 21 3.16 6.07 3.85
N TYR A 22 4.14 5.87 2.97
CA TYR A 22 4.98 4.67 2.94
C TYR A 22 5.81 4.54 4.22
N ARG A 23 6.45 5.64 4.67
CA ARG A 23 7.22 5.67 5.92
C ARG A 23 6.33 5.41 7.13
N TYR A 24 5.15 6.03 7.16
CA TYR A 24 4.17 5.81 8.23
C TYR A 24 3.70 4.35 8.26
N ALA A 25 3.38 3.77 7.10
CA ALA A 25 2.95 2.38 7.00
C ALA A 25 4.02 1.40 7.51
N LEU A 26 5.30 1.63 7.17
CA LEU A 26 6.41 0.83 7.70
C LEU A 26 6.55 0.93 9.22
N GLN A 27 6.46 2.15 9.76
CA GLN A 27 6.51 2.37 11.21
C GLN A 27 5.35 1.66 11.91
N ARG A 28 4.13 1.76 11.35
CA ARG A 28 2.94 1.14 11.90
C ARG A 28 3.01 -0.38 11.88
N ILE A 29 3.51 -0.98 10.80
CA ILE A 29 3.77 -2.42 10.73
C ILE A 29 4.73 -2.86 11.85
N GLY A 30 5.83 -2.14 12.06
CA GLY A 30 6.78 -2.45 13.14
C GLY A 30 6.16 -2.39 14.54
N GLN A 31 5.29 -1.41 14.79
CA GLN A 31 4.54 -1.31 16.05
C GLN A 31 3.57 -2.47 16.25
N LEU A 32 2.84 -2.85 15.20
CA LEU A 32 1.88 -3.95 15.24
C LEU A 32 2.60 -5.30 15.45
N GLU A 33 3.73 -5.52 14.78
CA GLU A 33 4.51 -6.76 14.92
C GLU A 33 5.15 -6.90 16.32
N ASP A 34 5.66 -5.80 16.89
CA ASP A 34 6.23 -5.79 18.24
C ASP A 34 5.16 -6.03 19.32
N ALA A 35 3.98 -5.43 19.16
CA ALA A 35 2.89 -5.50 20.13
C ALA A 35 2.14 -6.84 20.15
N LYS A 36 2.45 -7.79 19.24
CA LYS A 36 1.66 -9.00 18.95
C LYS A 36 0.19 -8.67 18.67
N PRO A 37 -0.16 -8.42 17.40
CA PRO A 37 -1.42 -7.79 17.06
C PRO A 37 -2.61 -8.73 17.28
N ASN A 38 -3.71 -8.15 17.72
CA ASN A 38 -5.01 -8.81 17.87
C ASN A 38 -5.61 -9.19 16.51
N ALA A 39 -6.73 -9.92 16.47
CA ALA A 39 -7.40 -10.28 15.21
C ALA A 39 -7.72 -9.08 14.30
N VAL A 40 -8.09 -7.92 14.87
CA VAL A 40 -8.37 -6.69 14.13
C VAL A 40 -7.07 -6.04 13.62
N GLU A 41 -6.05 -6.00 14.45
CA GLU A 41 -4.74 -5.45 14.11
C GLU A 41 -3.98 -6.31 13.10
N MET A 42 -4.24 -7.61 13.08
CA MET A 42 -3.75 -8.53 12.05
C MET A 42 -4.34 -8.19 10.67
N LEU A 43 -5.63 -7.81 10.62
CA LEU A 43 -6.26 -7.33 9.38
C LEU A 43 -5.65 -5.99 8.94
N GLU A 44 -5.39 -5.07 9.88
CA GLU A 44 -4.69 -3.80 9.61
C GLU A 44 -3.27 -4.05 9.07
N LEU A 45 -2.51 -4.95 9.71
CA LEU A 45 -1.16 -5.33 9.29
C LEU A 45 -1.16 -5.94 7.88
N GLN A 46 -2.11 -6.82 7.58
CA GLN A 46 -2.24 -7.40 6.24
C GLN A 46 -2.59 -6.35 5.18
N ALA A 47 -3.49 -5.40 5.52
CA ALA A 47 -3.84 -4.30 4.63
C ALA A 47 -2.63 -3.39 4.36
N LEU A 48 -1.86 -3.03 5.39
CA LEU A 48 -0.65 -2.22 5.28
C LEU A 48 0.43 -2.91 4.42
N LYS A 49 0.69 -4.20 4.64
CA LYS A 49 1.65 -4.96 3.82
C LYS A 49 1.23 -5.00 2.35
N THR A 50 -0.06 -5.19 2.08
CA THR A 50 -0.61 -5.20 0.70
C THR A 50 -0.48 -3.82 0.03
N ALA A 51 -0.74 -2.75 0.77
CA ALA A 51 -0.60 -1.38 0.30
C ALA A 51 0.86 -1.03 -0.05
N ILE A 52 1.81 -1.48 0.77
CA ILE A 52 3.26 -1.32 0.52
C ILE A 52 3.68 -2.02 -0.76
N VAL A 53 3.32 -3.30 -0.92
CA VAL A 53 3.65 -4.07 -2.13
C VAL A 53 3.10 -3.38 -3.38
N THR A 54 1.87 -2.87 -3.31
CA THR A 54 1.24 -2.13 -4.42
C THR A 54 2.00 -0.84 -4.75
N TYR A 55 2.38 -0.07 -3.74
CA TYR A 55 3.15 1.16 -3.92
C TYR A 55 4.55 0.90 -4.49
N GLU A 56 5.24 -0.12 -4.00
CA GLU A 56 6.56 -0.52 -4.50
C GLU A 56 6.49 -1.00 -5.95
N ALA A 57 5.49 -1.80 -6.30
CA ALA A 57 5.26 -2.24 -7.68
C ALA A 57 5.04 -1.06 -8.64
N ARG A 58 4.29 -0.03 -8.21
CA ARG A 58 4.12 1.23 -8.96
C ARG A 58 5.43 2.00 -9.10
N ARG A 59 6.26 2.04 -8.05
CA ARG A 59 7.56 2.73 -8.11
C ARG A 59 8.57 2.02 -9.02
N VAL A 60 8.61 0.68 -8.98
CA VAL A 60 9.48 -0.13 -9.85
C VAL A 60 9.10 0.07 -11.32
N THR A 61 7.81 0.10 -11.65
CA THR A 61 7.34 0.38 -13.01
C THR A 61 7.65 1.80 -13.47
N THR A 62 7.60 2.80 -12.59
CA THR A 62 8.03 4.17 -12.95
C THR A 62 9.55 4.34 -13.09
N THR A 63 10.34 3.50 -12.42
CA THR A 63 11.82 3.61 -12.43
C THR A 63 12.47 2.67 -13.45
N GLY A 64 11.75 1.65 -13.90
CA GLY A 64 12.24 0.61 -14.81
C GLY A 64 11.36 0.42 -16.03
N MET A 65 11.18 1.44 -16.87
CA MET A 65 10.72 1.25 -18.26
C MET A 65 10.95 2.51 -19.12
N THR A 66 12.17 2.70 -19.59
CA THR A 66 12.34 3.02 -21.01
C THR A 66 12.49 1.68 -21.72
N PRO A 67 11.49 1.19 -22.48
CA PRO A 67 11.80 0.21 -23.51
C PRO A 67 12.62 0.97 -24.55
N ARG A 68 13.94 0.83 -24.46
CA ARG A 68 14.84 1.18 -25.55
C ARG A 68 14.55 0.17 -26.66
N GLN A 69 13.51 0.44 -27.46
CA GLN A 69 13.35 -0.23 -28.75
C GLN A 69 14.46 0.26 -29.67
N VAL A 70 15.60 -0.44 -29.57
CA VAL A 70 16.37 -0.85 -30.74
C VAL A 70 15.62 -2.11 -31.18
N ILE A 71 15.09 -2.26 -32.39
CA ILE A 71 15.68 -2.15 -33.73
C ILE A 71 14.53 -1.84 -34.70
#